data_AF-A0A9J9HBG2-F1
#
_entry.id   AF-A0A9J9HBG2-F1
#
_cell.length_a   1.000
_cell.length_b   1.000
_cell.length_c   1.000
_cell.angle_alpha   90.00
_cell.angle_beta   90.00
_cell.angle_gamma   90.00
#
_symmetry.space_group_name_H-M   'P 1'
#
loop_
_entity.id
_entity.type
_entity.pdbx_description
1 polymer ?
#
loop_
_entity_poly.entity_id
_entity_poly.type
_entity_poly.pdbx_seq_one_letter_code
_entity_poly.pdbx_strand_id
1 'polypeptide(L)'
;MTDPALTLDGFHPEFADLAERMANDRMRGYPKLVATGQITASAAKHGIFVMSAIAEIWRCATDILPPNKALMAVHRDYCLEELAAAIGGAKQRLHRRPGDPALTALIEQLRAMRWWHDQYPASAHALNMTCMLRHDAIERAAQAERERNAA
;
A
#
# COMPACT_ATOMS: atom_id res chain seq x y z
N MET A 1 -8.51 -10.47 11.67
CA MET A 1 -8.18 -10.70 10.25
C MET A 1 -6.85 -11.45 10.26
N THR A 2 -6.74 -12.62 9.63
CA THR A 2 -5.49 -13.40 9.65
C THR A 2 -4.38 -12.64 8.92
N ASP A 3 -3.16 -12.67 9.47
CA ASP A 3 -1.97 -12.02 8.90
C ASP A 3 -1.69 -12.58 7.49
N PRO A 4 -1.54 -11.72 6.46
CA PRO A 4 -1.11 -12.14 5.13
C PRO A 4 0.29 -12.79 5.17
N ALA A 5 0.57 -13.73 4.28
CA ALA A 5 1.84 -14.45 4.29
C ALA A 5 3.07 -13.51 4.22
N LEU A 6 2.98 -12.46 3.38
CA LEU A 6 4.03 -11.46 3.18
C LEU A 6 4.21 -10.47 4.34
N THR A 7 3.51 -10.64 5.47
CA THR A 7 3.72 -9.83 6.68
C THR A 7 4.49 -10.59 7.77
N LEU A 8 4.68 -11.90 7.61
CA LEU A 8 5.28 -12.79 8.62
C LEU A 8 6.81 -12.81 8.56
N ASP A 9 7.38 -12.52 7.40
CA ASP A 9 8.82 -12.52 7.11
C ASP A 9 9.42 -11.10 7.06
N GLY A 10 8.61 -10.06 7.33
CA GLY A 10 9.07 -8.70 7.60
C GLY A 10 8.80 -7.69 6.50
N PHE A 11 9.76 -6.79 6.29
CA PHE A 11 9.67 -5.71 5.31
C PHE A 11 10.05 -6.21 3.91
N HIS A 12 9.21 -5.93 2.91
CA HIS A 12 9.47 -6.27 1.52
C HIS A 12 9.68 -5.01 0.66
N PRO A 13 10.90 -4.77 0.15
CA PRO A 13 11.19 -3.63 -0.74
C PRO A 13 10.28 -3.57 -1.98
N GLU A 14 9.80 -4.73 -2.45
CA GLU A 14 8.88 -4.82 -3.60
C GLU A 14 7.57 -4.04 -3.40
N PHE A 15 7.18 -3.76 -2.16
CA PHE A 15 6.02 -2.92 -1.86
C PHE A 15 6.24 -1.47 -2.29
N ALA A 16 7.47 -0.95 -2.22
CA ALA A 16 7.81 0.38 -2.72
C ALA A 16 7.65 0.44 -4.25
N ASP A 17 8.22 -0.53 -4.97
CA ASP A 17 8.10 -0.61 -6.42
C ASP A 17 6.64 -0.77 -6.88
N LEU A 18 5.87 -1.59 -6.17
CA LEU A 18 4.44 -1.75 -6.45
C LEU A 18 3.68 -0.45 -6.24
N ALA A 19 3.90 0.23 -5.11
CA ALA A 19 3.23 1.46 -4.78
C ALA A 19 3.56 2.57 -5.79
N GLU A 20 4.83 2.68 -6.20
CA GLU A 20 5.26 3.62 -7.24
C GLU A 20 4.59 3.32 -8.59
N ARG A 21 4.60 2.06 -9.03
CA ARG A 21 3.90 1.65 -10.26
C ARG A 21 2.42 2.03 -10.22
N MET A 22 1.74 1.80 -9.09
CA MET A 22 0.33 2.15 -8.91
C MET A 22 0.08 3.66 -8.92
N ALA A 23 1.00 4.48 -8.38
CA ALA A 23 0.93 5.93 -8.48
C ALA A 23 1.07 6.39 -9.95
N ASN A 24 2.07 5.83 -10.65
CA ASN A 24 2.30 6.09 -12.07
C ASN A 24 1.12 5.67 -12.97
N ASP A 25 0.48 4.54 -12.66
CA ASP A 25 -0.70 4.07 -13.38
C ASP A 25 -1.88 5.02 -13.22
N ARG A 26 -2.12 5.54 -12.00
CA ARG A 26 -3.17 6.55 -11.78
C ARG A 26 -2.87 7.84 -12.51
N MET A 27 -1.64 8.35 -12.42
CA MET A 27 -1.24 9.57 -13.13
C MET A 27 -1.45 9.47 -14.64
N ARG A 28 -1.21 8.29 -15.24
CA ARG A 28 -1.42 8.05 -16.68
C ARG A 28 -2.88 7.74 -17.04
N GLY A 29 -3.58 7.03 -16.17
CA GLY A 29 -4.92 6.49 -16.44
C GLY A 29 -6.06 7.46 -16.11
N TYR A 30 -5.99 8.12 -14.95
CA TYR A 30 -7.07 8.97 -14.46
C TYR A 30 -7.44 10.13 -15.39
N PRO A 31 -6.51 10.81 -16.07
CA PRO A 31 -6.87 11.84 -17.04
C PRO A 31 -7.83 11.34 -18.13
N LYS A 32 -7.67 10.08 -18.58
CA LYS A 32 -8.56 9.47 -19.57
C LYS A 32 -9.95 9.19 -18.99
N LEU A 33 -10.00 8.69 -17.75
CA LEU A 33 -11.26 8.41 -17.05
C LEU A 33 -12.05 9.70 -16.77
N VAL A 34 -11.36 10.80 -16.44
CA VAL A 34 -11.95 12.14 -16.30
C VAL A 34 -12.51 12.63 -17.63
N ALA A 35 -11.74 12.49 -18.72
CA ALA A 35 -12.18 12.91 -20.06
C ALA A 35 -13.45 12.16 -20.51
N THR A 36 -13.61 10.90 -20.10
CA THR A 36 -14.81 10.08 -20.39
C THR A 36 -15.93 10.23 -19.34
N GLY A 37 -15.78 11.11 -18.35
CA GLY A 37 -16.77 11.33 -17.29
C GLY A 37 -16.98 10.16 -16.32
N GLN A 38 -16.06 9.17 -16.30
CA GLN A 38 -16.16 7.99 -15.43
C GLN A 38 -15.78 8.30 -13.98
N ILE A 39 -14.94 9.32 -13.77
CA ILE A 39 -14.59 9.88 -12.46
C ILE A 39 -14.54 11.41 -12.55
N THR A 40 -14.74 12.09 -11.41
CA THR A 40 -14.58 13.56 -11.36
C THR A 40 -13.10 13.95 -11.30
N ALA A 41 -12.76 15.15 -11.77
CA ALA A 41 -11.39 15.67 -11.67
C ALA A 41 -10.90 15.77 -10.21
N SER A 42 -11.80 16.08 -9.28
CA SER A 42 -11.50 16.14 -7.84
C SER A 42 -11.15 14.75 -7.29
N ALA A 43 -11.96 13.72 -7.62
CA ALA A 43 -11.69 12.34 -7.22
C ALA A 43 -10.38 11.83 -7.81
N ALA A 44 -10.10 12.15 -9.08
CA ALA A 44 -8.83 11.82 -9.71
C ALA A 44 -7.63 12.44 -8.98
N LYS A 45 -7.69 13.75 -8.70
CA LYS A 45 -6.63 14.47 -7.98
C LYS A 45 -6.42 13.88 -6.58
N HIS A 46 -7.51 13.58 -5.86
CA HIS A 46 -7.43 12.98 -4.53
C HIS A 46 -6.80 11.58 -4.56
N GLY A 47 -7.26 10.69 -5.45
CA GLY A 47 -6.69 9.34 -5.54
C GLY A 47 -5.23 9.32 -5.99
N ILE A 48 -4.81 10.25 -6.87
CA ILE A 48 -3.38 10.45 -7.19
C ILE A 48 -2.62 10.89 -5.93
N PHE A 49 -3.13 11.88 -5.21
CA PHE A 49 -2.48 12.39 -4.00
C PHE A 49 -2.30 11.31 -2.92
N VAL A 50 -3.35 10.53 -2.64
CA VAL A 50 -3.31 9.43 -1.66
C VAL A 50 -2.35 8.32 -2.11
N MET A 51 -2.41 7.89 -3.37
CA MET A 51 -1.50 6.85 -3.83
C MET A 51 -0.03 7.29 -3.83
N SER A 52 0.24 8.56 -4.19
CA SER A 52 1.58 9.12 -4.09
C SER A 52 2.07 9.12 -2.65
N ALA A 53 1.20 9.41 -1.66
CA ALA A 53 1.56 9.31 -0.25
C ALA A 53 1.84 7.86 0.19
N ILE A 54 1.06 6.88 -0.27
CA ILE A 54 1.36 5.47 -0.04
C ILE A 54 2.74 5.12 -0.60
N ALA A 55 3.02 5.47 -1.86
CA ALA A 55 4.33 5.23 -2.48
C ALA A 55 5.46 5.88 -1.69
N GLU A 56 5.25 7.11 -1.23
CA GLU A 56 6.23 7.84 -0.42
C GLU A 56 6.54 7.15 0.91
N ILE A 57 5.52 6.63 1.61
CA ILE A 57 5.70 5.88 2.86
C ILE A 57 6.61 4.66 2.64
N TRP A 58 6.31 3.85 1.62
CA TRP A 58 7.07 2.62 1.32
C TRP A 58 8.48 2.93 0.81
N ARG A 59 8.64 3.97 0.00
CA ARG A 59 9.96 4.44 -0.47
C ARG A 59 10.84 4.88 0.69
N CYS A 60 10.31 5.71 1.59
CA CYS A 60 11.06 6.19 2.75
C CYS A 60 11.44 5.05 3.71
N ALA A 61 10.55 4.05 3.89
CA ALA A 61 10.85 2.87 4.68
C ALA A 61 11.98 2.01 4.06
N THR A 62 12.05 1.92 2.72
CA THR A 62 13.07 1.14 1.99
C THR A 62 14.44 1.83 1.99
N ASP A 63 14.47 3.10 1.59
CA ASP A 63 15.73 3.80 1.28
C ASP A 63 16.23 4.74 2.40
N ILE A 64 15.47 4.88 3.49
CA ILE A 64 15.77 5.81 4.60
C ILE A 64 15.94 7.25 4.06
N LEU A 65 15.00 7.67 3.21
CA LEU A 65 15.01 8.98 2.58
C LEU A 65 14.10 9.96 3.33
N PRO A 66 14.41 11.28 3.30
CA PRO A 66 13.52 12.27 3.88
C PRO A 66 12.17 12.26 3.15
N PRO A 67 11.04 12.32 3.88
CA PRO A 67 9.73 12.31 3.28
C PRO A 67 9.39 13.64 2.61
N ASN A 68 8.66 13.55 1.50
CA ASN A 68 8.03 14.67 0.83
C ASN A 68 6.89 15.22 1.69
N LYS A 69 7.15 16.36 2.33
CA LYS A 69 6.24 17.05 3.25
C LYS A 69 4.85 17.31 2.66
N ALA A 70 4.74 17.48 1.34
CA ALA A 70 3.45 17.73 0.69
C ALA A 70 2.47 16.55 0.82
N LEU A 71 2.99 15.32 1.00
CA LEU A 71 2.19 14.09 1.07
C LEU A 71 1.90 13.65 2.51
N MET A 72 2.54 14.29 3.49
CA MET A 72 2.57 13.82 4.87
C MET A 72 1.27 14.01 5.65
N ALA A 73 0.37 14.86 5.14
CA ALA A 73 -0.94 15.11 5.73
C ALA A 73 -2.00 14.04 5.36
N VAL A 74 -1.66 13.05 4.54
CA VAL A 74 -2.60 11.97 4.20
C VAL A 74 -2.89 11.12 5.44
N HIS A 75 -4.17 11.03 5.79
CA HIS A 75 -4.65 10.23 6.90
C HIS A 75 -4.61 8.73 6.56
N ARG A 76 -4.35 7.90 7.57
CA ARG A 76 -4.33 6.43 7.47
C ARG A 76 -5.55 5.86 6.75
N ASP A 77 -6.74 6.34 7.08
CA ASP A 77 -7.98 5.80 6.54
C ASP A 77 -8.08 5.99 5.02
N TYR A 78 -7.56 7.10 4.47
CA TYR A 78 -7.47 7.27 3.03
C TYR A 78 -6.54 6.25 2.38
N CYS A 79 -5.42 5.91 3.03
CA CYS A 79 -4.55 4.84 2.53
C CYS A 79 -5.27 3.49 2.53
N LEU A 80 -6.04 3.18 3.57
CA LEU A 80 -6.80 1.94 3.67
C LEU A 80 -7.92 1.85 2.63
N GLU A 81 -8.62 2.94 2.39
CA GLU A 81 -9.67 3.05 1.37
C GLU A 81 -9.08 2.86 -0.04
N GLU A 82 -7.98 3.54 -0.34
CA GLU A 82 -7.32 3.46 -1.65
C GLU A 82 -6.77 2.04 -1.92
N LEU A 83 -6.20 1.39 -0.91
CA LEU A 83 -5.74 0.00 -1.02
C LEU A 83 -6.93 -0.98 -1.13
N ALA A 84 -8.03 -0.74 -0.40
CA ALA A 84 -9.23 -1.56 -0.52
C ALA A 84 -9.85 -1.47 -1.93
N ALA A 85 -9.89 -0.27 -2.52
CA ALA A 85 -10.34 -0.06 -3.89
C ALA A 85 -9.43 -0.79 -4.89
N ALA A 86 -8.10 -0.71 -4.71
CA ALA A 86 -7.15 -1.44 -5.55
C ALA A 86 -7.32 -2.96 -5.46
N ILE A 87 -7.51 -3.51 -4.25
CA ILE A 87 -7.81 -4.93 -4.05
C ILE A 87 -9.12 -5.32 -4.75
N GLY A 88 -10.17 -4.50 -4.62
CA GLY A 88 -11.44 -4.70 -5.29
C GLY A 88 -11.30 -4.78 -6.82
N GLY A 89 -10.56 -3.84 -7.41
CA GLY A 89 -10.26 -3.82 -8.83
C GLY A 89 -9.46 -5.05 -9.30
N ALA A 90 -8.44 -5.45 -8.53
CA ALA A 90 -7.64 -6.65 -8.82
C ALA A 90 -8.50 -7.93 -8.75
N LYS A 91 -9.37 -8.06 -7.75
CA LYS A 91 -10.31 -9.18 -7.63
C LYS A 91 -11.30 -9.25 -8.78
N GLN A 92 -11.85 -8.12 -9.23
CA GLN A 92 -12.71 -8.08 -10.41
C GLN A 92 -11.97 -8.52 -11.69
N ARG A 93 -10.70 -8.13 -11.84
CA ARG A 93 -9.85 -8.59 -12.96
C ARG A 93 -9.57 -10.09 -12.88
N LEU A 94 -9.31 -10.61 -11.68
CA LEU A 94 -9.07 -12.05 -11.46
C LEU A 94 -10.33 -12.87 -11.75
N HIS A 95 -11.52 -12.37 -11.39
CA HIS A 95 -12.78 -13.01 -11.73
C HIS A 95 -12.96 -13.18 -13.25
N ARG A 96 -12.50 -12.20 -14.05
CA ARG A 96 -12.52 -12.27 -15.52
C ARG A 96 -11.40 -13.12 -16.12
N ARG A 97 -10.33 -13.39 -15.37
CA ARG A 97 -9.18 -14.21 -15.76
C ARG A 97 -8.82 -15.18 -14.63
N PRO A 98 -9.66 -16.20 -14.39
CA PRO A 98 -9.41 -17.15 -13.31
C PRO A 98 -8.07 -17.85 -13.49
N GLY A 99 -7.30 -17.99 -12.40
CA GLY A 99 -6.01 -18.68 -12.42
C GLY A 99 -4.82 -17.84 -12.87
N ASP A 100 -4.99 -16.54 -13.11
CA ASP A 100 -3.86 -15.63 -13.38
C ASP A 100 -2.98 -15.51 -12.10
N PRO A 101 -1.75 -16.07 -12.11
CA PRO A 101 -0.90 -16.08 -10.92
C PRO A 101 -0.40 -14.68 -10.57
N ALA A 102 -0.22 -13.80 -11.55
CA ALA A 102 0.23 -12.43 -11.32
C ALA A 102 -0.85 -11.60 -10.61
N LEU A 103 -2.12 -11.80 -10.95
CA LEU A 103 -3.23 -11.15 -10.24
C LEU A 103 -3.40 -11.68 -8.81
N THR A 104 -3.17 -12.97 -8.60
CA THR A 104 -3.19 -13.55 -7.25
C THR A 104 -2.07 -12.96 -6.38
N ALA A 105 -0.84 -12.91 -6.90
CA ALA A 105 0.30 -12.31 -6.21
C ALA A 105 0.07 -10.82 -5.89
N LEU A 106 -0.45 -10.05 -6.85
CA LEU A 106 -0.81 -8.65 -6.66
C LEU A 106 -1.82 -8.47 -5.52
N ILE A 107 -2.87 -9.30 -5.46
CA ILE A 107 -3.87 -9.23 -4.39
C ILE A 107 -3.22 -9.50 -3.03
N GLU A 108 -2.35 -10.49 -2.92
CA GLU A 108 -1.65 -10.79 -1.66
C GLU A 108 -0.72 -9.66 -1.24
N GLN A 109 0.04 -9.06 -2.17
CA GLN A 109 0.87 -7.89 -1.88
C GLN A 109 0.02 -6.71 -1.39
N LEU A 110 -1.09 -6.39 -2.08
CA LEU A 110 -1.99 -5.31 -1.67
C LEU A 110 -2.64 -5.57 -0.30
N ARG A 111 -2.98 -6.83 0.00
CA ARG A 111 -3.51 -7.23 1.32
C ARG A 111 -2.47 -7.03 2.41
N ALA A 112 -1.21 -7.40 2.15
CA ALA A 112 -0.10 -7.19 3.08
C ALA A 112 0.14 -5.71 3.34
N MET A 113 0.21 -4.89 2.28
CA MET A 113 0.34 -3.43 2.43
C MET A 113 -0.80 -2.84 3.24
N ARG A 114 -2.06 -3.23 2.94
CA ARG A 114 -3.24 -2.76 3.68
C ARG A 114 -3.19 -3.18 5.15
N TRP A 115 -2.78 -4.41 5.43
CA TRP A 115 -2.65 -4.91 6.80
C TRP A 115 -1.62 -4.10 7.59
N TRP A 116 -0.47 -3.75 6.99
CA TRP A 116 0.55 -2.90 7.62
C TRP A 116 -0.02 -1.53 8.00
N HIS A 117 -0.71 -0.88 7.06
CA HIS A 117 -1.38 0.39 7.36
C HIS A 117 -2.46 0.24 8.44
N ASP A 118 -3.12 -0.92 8.51
CA ASP A 118 -4.17 -1.20 9.49
C ASP A 118 -3.62 -1.33 10.92
N GLN A 119 -2.31 -1.54 11.11
CA GLN A 119 -1.71 -1.62 12.45
C GLN A 119 -1.56 -0.26 13.14
N TYR A 120 -1.57 0.84 12.38
CA TYR A 120 -1.39 2.17 12.95
C TYR A 120 -2.65 2.69 13.65
N PRO A 121 -2.53 3.59 14.65
CA PRO A 121 -3.68 4.25 15.25
C PRO A 121 -4.54 4.94 14.20
N ALA A 122 -5.86 5.01 14.43
CA ALA A 122 -6.79 5.67 13.51
C ALA A 122 -6.35 7.11 13.20
N SER A 123 -5.82 7.85 14.17
CA SER A 123 -5.32 9.23 14.02
C SER A 123 -3.97 9.37 13.28
N ALA A 124 -3.37 8.27 12.82
CA ALA A 124 -2.08 8.30 12.18
C ALA A 124 -2.12 8.99 10.81
N HIS A 125 -1.09 9.77 10.55
CA HIS A 125 -0.85 10.39 9.24
C HIS A 125 0.34 9.71 8.55
N ALA A 126 0.51 9.96 7.26
CA ALA A 126 1.61 9.42 6.45
C ALA A 126 2.99 9.68 7.07
N LEU A 127 3.19 10.80 7.78
CA LEU A 127 4.41 11.05 8.52
C LEU A 127 4.68 10.01 9.60
N ASN A 128 3.67 9.73 10.46
CA ASN A 128 3.78 8.73 11.52
C ASN A 128 4.09 7.35 10.93
N MET A 129 3.34 6.96 9.89
CA MET A 129 3.51 5.67 9.23
C MET A 129 4.92 5.52 8.63
N THR A 130 5.43 6.58 7.98
CA THR A 130 6.78 6.60 7.40
C THR A 130 7.87 6.37 8.45
N CYS A 131 7.75 6.99 9.62
CA CYS A 131 8.73 6.86 10.69
C CYS A 131 8.74 5.46 11.33
N MET A 132 7.61 4.76 11.35
CA MET A 132 7.44 3.52 12.11
C MET A 132 7.60 2.25 11.25
N LEU A 133 7.16 2.29 9.99
CA LEU A 133 6.97 1.08 9.17
C LEU A 133 8.17 0.15 9.06
N ARG A 134 9.37 0.69 8.77
CA ARG A 134 10.58 -0.14 8.67
C ARG A 134 10.94 -0.77 10.01
N HIS A 135 10.84 0.00 11.09
CA HIS A 135 11.17 -0.45 12.43
C HIS A 135 10.22 -1.58 12.87
N ASP A 136 8.91 -1.36 12.76
CA ASP A 136 7.88 -2.33 13.11
C ASP A 136 8.04 -3.65 12.33
N ALA A 137 8.42 -3.54 11.04
CA ALA A 137 8.65 -4.69 10.18
C ALA A 137 9.88 -5.52 10.57
N ILE A 138 10.97 -4.86 10.99
CA ILE A 138 12.17 -5.53 11.51
C ILE A 138 11.88 -6.21 12.84
N GLU A 139 11.18 -5.53 13.76
CA GLU A 139 10.83 -6.10 15.07
C GLU A 139 9.93 -7.33 14.94
N ARG A 140 8.92 -7.27 14.06
CA ARG A 140 8.03 -8.39 13.81
C ARG A 140 8.74 -9.60 13.23
N ALA A 141 9.64 -9.40 12.26
CA ALA A 141 10.44 -10.49 11.70
C ALA A 141 11.33 -11.15 12.76
N ALA A 142 11.97 -10.35 13.62
CA ALA A 142 12.78 -10.84 14.72
C ALA A 142 11.95 -11.63 15.75
N GLN A 143 10.73 -11.19 16.03
CA GLN A 143 9.81 -11.89 16.94
C GLN A 143 9.36 -13.23 16.36
N ALA A 144 8.96 -13.27 15.08
CA ALA A 144 8.56 -14.50 14.40
C ALA A 144 9.71 -15.55 14.38
N GLU A 145 10.95 -15.10 14.23
CA GLU A 145 12.12 -15.99 14.28
C GLU A 145 12.37 -16.56 15.68
N ARG A 146 12.17 -15.77 16.74
CA ARG A 146 12.26 -16.27 18.13
C ARG A 146 11.20 -17.33 18.43
N GLU A 147 9.98 -17.11 17.95
CA GLU A 147 8.86 -18.04 18.12
C GLU A 147 9.11 -19.37 17.40
N ARG A 148 9.63 -19.33 16.17
CA ARG A 148 10.02 -20.55 15.42
C ARG A 148 11.09 -21.38 16.13
N ASN A 149 12.08 -20.72 16.73
CA ASN A 149 13.18 -21.41 17.42
C ASN A 149 12.80 -21.93 18.81
N ALA A 150 11.64 -21.53 19.34
CA ALA A 150 11.13 -21.98 20.64
C ALA A 150 10.09 -23.11 20.55
N ALA A 151 9.65 -23.45 19.33
CA ALA A 151 8.68 -24.51 19.04
C ALA A 151 9.37 -25.83 18.63
#